data_AF-A0A840Q3A4-F1
#
_entry.id   AF-A0A840Q3A4-F1
#
_cell.length_a   1.000
_cell.length_b   1.000
_cell.length_c   1.000
_cell.angle_alpha   90.00
_cell.angle_beta   90.00
_cell.angle_gamma   90.00
#
_symmetry.space_group_name_H-M   'P 1'
#
loop_
_entity.id
_entity.type
_entity.pdbx_description
1 polymer ?
#
loop_
_entity_poly.entity_id
_entity_poly.type
_entity_poly.pdbx_seq_one_letter_code
_entity_poly.pdbx_strand_id
1 'polypeptide(L)'
;MSDVELVPVPRLEWSLATEAHPPALEAAKPASLRRSWIHTAPEQQVLELFRKLQGAKRRLPAPWWLRALDRGEIESRAAAFEIEDEVHAALGARPGWVFVPWAGVGETGYWEYAPSDRAPMRMPTTVVLTDEHRGWLNVVPAHCDTEPVPVPIKQATGLVSMLPQIEVW
;
A
#
# COMPACT_ATOMS: atom_id res chain seq x y z
N MET A 1 -6.21 45.05 -13.97
CA MET A 1 -5.50 43.90 -13.38
C MET A 1 -6.55 42.89 -13.04
N SER A 2 -6.73 41.90 -13.91
CA SER A 2 -7.66 40.80 -13.64
C SER A 2 -6.98 39.86 -12.67
N ASP A 3 -7.58 39.67 -11.49
CA ASP A 3 -7.20 38.61 -10.58
C ASP A 3 -7.26 37.29 -11.34
N VAL A 4 -6.13 36.58 -11.39
CA VAL A 4 -6.08 35.22 -11.90
C VAL A 4 -6.72 34.35 -10.82
N GLU A 5 -8.01 34.07 -10.99
CA GLU A 5 -8.71 33.09 -10.17
C GLU A 5 -8.11 31.71 -10.50
N LEU A 6 -7.20 31.25 -9.65
CA LEU A 6 -6.60 29.92 -9.74
C LEU A 6 -7.71 28.89 -9.51
N VAL A 7 -8.31 28.40 -10.59
CA VAL A 7 -9.20 27.23 -10.53
C VAL A 7 -8.35 26.09 -9.97
N PRO A 8 -8.67 25.52 -8.78
CA PRO A 8 -7.95 24.37 -8.27
C PRO A 8 -8.15 23.25 -9.28
N VAL A 9 -7.09 22.86 -9.99
CA VAL A 9 -7.15 21.72 -10.88
C VAL A 9 -7.35 20.53 -9.96
N PRO A 10 -8.51 19.85 -9.96
CA PRO A 10 -8.84 18.91 -8.88
C PRO A 10 -7.87 17.70 -8.79
N ARG A 11 -7.11 17.44 -9.86
CA ARG A 11 -5.97 16.50 -9.87
C ARG A 11 -4.75 17.00 -9.09
N LEU A 12 -4.46 18.29 -9.11
CA LEU A 12 -3.40 18.90 -8.32
C LEU A 12 -3.75 18.82 -6.83
N GLU A 13 -5.01 19.10 -6.48
CA GLU A 13 -5.53 18.92 -5.13
C GLU A 13 -5.35 17.46 -4.65
N TRP A 14 -5.68 16.49 -5.50
CA TRP A 14 -5.43 15.07 -5.19
C TRP A 14 -3.95 14.73 -5.02
N SER A 15 -3.10 15.21 -5.94
CA SER A 15 -1.66 14.99 -5.86
C SER A 15 -1.08 15.49 -4.54
N LEU A 16 -1.44 16.71 -4.14
CA LEU A 16 -1.02 17.31 -2.87
C LEU A 16 -1.60 16.55 -1.67
N ALA A 17 -2.84 16.06 -1.78
CA ALA A 17 -3.49 15.28 -0.73
C ALA A 17 -2.80 13.94 -0.47
N THR A 18 -2.25 13.32 -1.51
CA THR A 18 -1.54 12.03 -1.46
C THR A 18 -0.06 12.16 -1.07
N GLU A 19 0.55 13.32 -1.30
CA GLU A 19 1.97 13.56 -1.04
C GLU A 19 2.29 13.57 0.47
N ALA A 20 3.26 12.77 0.89
CA ALA A 20 3.72 12.73 2.27
C ALA A 20 4.77 13.84 2.49
N HIS A 21 4.49 14.77 3.40
CA HIS A 21 5.42 15.83 3.81
C HIS A 21 5.83 15.68 5.29
N PRO A 22 7.15 15.60 5.62
CA PRO A 22 8.30 15.39 4.73
C PRO A 22 8.32 13.97 4.11
N PRO A 23 9.09 13.76 3.02
CA PRO A 23 9.26 12.44 2.40
C PRO A 23 9.72 11.41 3.43
N ALA A 24 9.09 10.24 3.43
CA ALA A 24 9.30 9.22 4.46
C ALA A 24 10.51 8.33 4.21
N LEU A 25 11.68 8.94 3.94
CA LEU A 25 12.93 8.27 3.57
C LEU A 25 13.47 7.30 4.64
N GLU A 26 12.90 7.31 5.85
CA GLU A 26 13.31 6.49 7.00
C GLU A 26 12.14 5.76 7.70
N ALA A 27 10.97 5.65 7.05
CA ALA A 27 9.83 4.98 7.68
C ALA A 27 10.10 3.48 7.88
N ALA A 28 10.21 3.06 9.14
CA ALA A 28 10.42 1.67 9.51
C ALA A 28 9.14 0.82 9.55
N LYS A 29 7.95 1.44 9.45
CA LYS A 29 6.64 0.76 9.53
C LYS A 29 5.54 1.51 8.77
N PRO A 30 4.47 0.83 8.33
CA PRO A 30 3.35 1.45 7.61
C PRO A 30 2.75 2.67 8.32
N ALA A 31 2.52 2.57 9.64
CA ALA A 31 1.98 3.68 10.43
C ALA A 31 2.81 4.98 10.31
N SER A 32 4.12 4.89 10.07
CA SER A 32 4.99 6.06 9.87
C SER A 32 4.78 6.76 8.52
N LEU A 33 4.18 6.09 7.53
CA LEU A 33 3.83 6.65 6.21
C LEU A 33 2.49 7.40 6.20
N ARG A 34 1.64 7.18 7.21
CA ARG A 34 0.27 7.71 7.29
C ARG A 34 0.24 9.20 7.68
N ARG A 35 0.90 10.05 6.90
CA ARG A 35 1.13 11.47 7.22
C ARG A 35 0.45 12.43 6.27
N SER A 36 0.18 12.00 5.03
CA SER A 36 -0.54 12.79 4.03
C SER A 36 -1.98 13.10 4.46
N TRP A 37 -2.61 14.10 3.84
CA TRP A 37 -3.98 14.51 4.13
C TRP A 37 -4.97 13.36 4.01
N ILE A 38 -4.82 12.47 3.01
CA ILE A 38 -5.70 11.30 2.85
C ILE A 38 -5.71 10.37 4.08
N HIS A 39 -4.65 10.38 4.89
CA HIS A 39 -4.52 9.56 6.08
C HIS A 39 -5.10 10.23 7.33
N THR A 40 -5.07 11.57 7.39
CA THR A 40 -5.33 12.34 8.61
C THR A 40 -6.65 13.11 8.58
N ALA A 41 -7.14 13.47 7.40
CA ALA A 41 -8.42 14.16 7.22
C ALA A 41 -9.62 13.26 7.58
N PRO A 42 -10.83 13.82 7.80
CA PRO A 42 -12.03 13.01 7.99
C PRO A 42 -12.26 12.05 6.82
N GLU A 43 -12.48 10.78 7.12
CA GLU A 43 -12.61 9.71 6.12
C GLU A 43 -13.66 10.02 5.05
N GLN A 44 -14.82 10.53 5.47
CA GLN A 44 -15.89 10.91 4.57
C GLN A 44 -15.46 12.00 3.57
N GLN A 45 -14.67 12.98 3.99
CA GLN A 45 -14.15 14.02 3.09
C GLN A 45 -13.18 13.45 2.05
N VAL A 46 -12.32 12.52 2.47
CA VAL A 46 -11.39 11.82 1.56
C VAL A 46 -12.17 11.03 0.51
N LEU A 47 -13.19 10.28 0.92
CA LEU A 47 -14.04 9.50 0.02
C LEU A 47 -14.82 10.37 -0.95
N GLU A 48 -15.42 11.46 -0.46
CA GLU A 48 -16.16 12.41 -1.29
C GLU A 48 -15.26 13.03 -2.37
N LEU A 49 -14.05 13.45 -1.99
CA LEU A 49 -13.08 13.98 -2.94
C LEU A 49 -12.67 12.90 -3.96
N PHE A 50 -12.31 11.69 -3.50
CA PHE A 50 -11.93 10.59 -4.39
C PHE A 50 -13.02 10.26 -5.42
N ARG A 51 -14.28 10.20 -4.98
CA ARG A 51 -15.46 9.96 -5.85
C ARG A 51 -15.73 11.10 -6.81
N LYS A 52 -15.66 12.36 -6.35
CA LYS A 52 -15.82 13.56 -7.18
C LYS A 52 -14.82 13.57 -8.33
N LEU A 53 -13.60 13.08 -8.09
CA LEU A 53 -12.54 12.98 -9.10
C LEU A 53 -12.63 11.73 -9.99
N GLN A 54 -13.65 10.88 -9.82
CA GLN A 54 -13.81 9.60 -10.51
C GLN A 54 -12.62 8.65 -10.25
N GLY A 55 -12.11 8.60 -9.02
CA GLY A 55 -10.85 7.96 -8.67
C GLY A 55 -10.69 6.51 -9.12
N ALA A 56 -11.72 5.69 -8.98
CA ALA A 56 -11.73 4.32 -9.47
C ALA A 56 -11.65 4.26 -11.01
N LYS A 57 -12.49 5.03 -11.72
CA LYS A 57 -12.56 5.01 -13.18
C LYS A 57 -11.33 5.63 -13.86
N ARG A 58 -10.73 6.64 -13.23
CA ARG A 58 -9.58 7.39 -13.77
C ARG A 58 -8.23 6.86 -13.30
N ARG A 59 -8.21 5.75 -12.56
CA ARG A 59 -6.99 5.17 -11.97
C ARG A 59 -6.15 6.21 -11.24
N LEU A 60 -6.80 7.09 -10.48
CA LEU A 60 -6.06 8.06 -9.66
C LEU A 60 -5.12 7.30 -8.72
N PRO A 61 -3.85 7.70 -8.57
CA PRO A 61 -2.97 7.14 -7.55
C PRO A 61 -3.65 7.24 -6.19
N ALA A 62 -3.85 6.09 -5.55
CA ALA A 62 -4.59 5.99 -4.31
C ALA A 62 -4.19 4.69 -3.62
N PRO A 63 -4.14 4.68 -2.28
CA PRO A 63 -3.84 3.46 -1.55
C PRO A 63 -4.91 2.41 -1.81
N TRP A 64 -4.52 1.14 -1.71
CA TRP A 64 -5.39 -0.02 -1.88
C TRP A 64 -6.69 0.13 -1.07
N TRP A 65 -6.57 0.59 0.18
CA TRP A 65 -7.69 0.69 1.10
C TRP A 65 -8.72 1.72 0.69
N LEU A 66 -8.34 2.80 0.00
CA LEU A 66 -9.30 3.82 -0.42
C LEU A 66 -10.19 3.29 -1.54
N ARG A 67 -9.62 2.48 -2.44
CA ARG A 67 -10.39 1.80 -3.49
C ARG A 67 -11.31 0.74 -2.90
N ALA A 68 -10.81 -0.04 -1.94
CA ALA A 68 -11.62 -1.03 -1.21
C ALA A 68 -12.78 -0.36 -0.45
N LEU A 69 -12.52 0.80 0.17
CA LEU A 69 -13.51 1.58 0.92
C LEU A 69 -14.55 2.20 -0.02
N ASP A 70 -14.14 2.74 -1.17
CA ASP A 70 -15.05 3.26 -2.18
C ASP A 70 -16.04 2.18 -2.68
N ARG A 71 -15.56 0.94 -2.82
CA ARG A 71 -16.36 -0.23 -3.20
C ARG A 71 -17.17 -0.84 -2.04
N GLY A 72 -16.99 -0.35 -0.81
CA GLY A 72 -17.65 -0.91 0.38
C GLY A 72 -17.16 -2.30 0.77
N GLU A 73 -15.92 -2.65 0.41
CA GLU A 73 -15.32 -3.96 0.72
C GLU A 73 -14.50 -3.96 2.02
N ILE A 74 -14.16 -2.77 2.51
CA ILE A 74 -13.63 -2.55 3.85
C ILE A 74 -14.52 -1.53 4.55
N GLU A 75 -14.72 -1.69 5.85
CA GLU A 75 -15.69 -0.91 6.61
C GLU A 75 -15.22 0.51 6.95
N SER A 76 -13.91 0.70 7.09
CA SER A 76 -13.31 1.99 7.44
C SER A 76 -11.83 2.03 7.08
N ARG A 77 -11.26 3.24 7.05
CA ARG A 77 -9.82 3.47 6.98
C ARG A 77 -9.09 2.93 8.21
N ALA A 78 -9.73 2.97 9.38
CA ALA A 78 -9.15 2.39 10.60
C ALA A 78 -8.96 0.87 10.46
N ALA A 79 -9.98 0.15 9.97
CA ALA A 79 -9.88 -1.29 9.70
C ALA A 79 -8.79 -1.61 8.65
N ALA A 80 -8.61 -0.73 7.66
CA ALA A 80 -7.51 -0.87 6.72
C ALA A 80 -6.14 -0.73 7.38
N PHE A 81 -5.97 0.29 8.21
CA PHE A 81 -4.73 0.52 8.95
C PHE A 81 -4.39 -0.64 9.89
N GLU A 82 -5.40 -1.27 10.50
CA GLU A 82 -5.21 -2.48 11.30
C GLU A 82 -4.66 -3.63 10.45
N ILE A 83 -5.19 -3.87 9.24
CA ILE A 83 -4.64 -4.91 8.34
C ILE A 83 -3.16 -4.64 8.01
N GLU A 84 -2.81 -3.39 7.69
CA GLU A 84 -1.42 -3.02 7.41
C GLU A 84 -0.50 -3.26 8.62
N ASP A 85 -0.97 -2.89 9.82
CA ASP A 85 -0.21 -3.00 11.06
C ASP A 85 -0.07 -4.46 11.52
N GLU A 86 -1.10 -5.29 11.34
CA GLU A 86 -1.06 -6.73 11.61
C GLU A 86 -0.07 -7.46 10.69
N VAL A 87 -0.07 -7.12 9.40
CA VAL A 87 0.90 -7.68 8.44
C VAL A 87 2.31 -7.26 8.81
N HIS A 88 2.50 -5.98 9.16
CA HIS A 88 3.79 -5.49 9.64
C HIS A 88 4.24 -6.23 10.90
N ALA A 89 3.34 -6.44 11.87
CA ALA A 89 3.66 -7.14 13.10
C ALA A 89 4.03 -8.62 12.83
N ALA A 90 3.29 -9.30 11.96
CA ALA A 90 3.56 -10.68 11.59
C ALA A 90 4.93 -10.87 10.93
N LEU A 91 5.31 -9.96 10.03
CA LEU A 91 6.58 -10.01 9.30
C LEU A 91 7.74 -9.47 10.12
N GLY A 92 7.56 -8.35 10.83
CA GLY A 92 8.59 -7.71 11.64
C GLY A 92 9.06 -8.53 12.83
N ALA A 93 8.26 -9.51 13.28
CA ALA A 93 8.64 -10.48 14.29
C ALA A 93 9.61 -11.58 13.78
N ARG A 94 9.92 -11.60 12.47
CA ARG A 94 10.64 -12.70 11.82
C ARG A 94 11.98 -12.25 11.23
N PRO A 95 13.06 -13.02 11.42
CA PRO A 95 14.34 -12.71 10.79
C PRO A 95 14.24 -12.71 9.26
N GLY A 96 14.88 -11.73 8.62
CA GLY A 96 15.02 -11.64 7.17
C GLY A 96 13.93 -10.84 6.45
N TRP A 97 12.80 -10.55 7.10
CA TRP A 97 11.79 -9.66 6.55
C TRP A 97 12.11 -8.20 6.84
N VAL A 98 12.01 -7.36 5.80
CA VAL A 98 12.31 -5.93 5.86
C VAL A 98 11.13 -5.16 5.28
N PHE A 99 10.72 -4.10 5.97
CA PHE A 99 9.73 -3.16 5.42
C PHE A 99 10.42 -2.12 4.54
N VAL A 100 9.91 -1.94 3.33
CA VAL A 100 10.43 -1.01 2.33
C VAL A 100 9.41 0.12 2.12
N PRO A 101 9.72 1.36 2.54
CA PRO A 101 8.77 2.49 2.47
C PRO A 101 8.66 3.15 1.09
N TRP A 102 9.36 2.66 0.07
CA TRP A 102 9.56 3.33 -1.24
C TRP A 102 8.46 2.97 -2.23
N ALA A 103 7.21 2.94 -1.77
CA ALA A 103 6.06 2.72 -2.64
C ALA A 103 5.67 4.04 -3.34
N GLY A 104 4.91 3.94 -4.43
CA GLY A 104 4.44 5.08 -5.20
C GLY A 104 3.65 6.10 -4.36
N VAL A 105 3.37 7.27 -4.92
CA VAL A 105 2.63 8.34 -4.22
C VAL A 105 1.27 7.81 -3.72
N GLY A 106 1.08 7.88 -2.40
CA GLY A 106 -0.14 7.42 -1.74
C GLY A 106 -0.19 5.90 -1.45
N GLU A 107 0.93 5.19 -1.56
CA GLU A 107 1.01 3.75 -1.25
C GLU A 107 1.59 3.47 0.15
N THR A 108 1.33 2.27 0.66
CA THR A 108 1.61 1.84 2.04
C THR A 108 3.04 1.29 2.26
N GLY A 109 3.87 1.22 1.22
CA GLY A 109 5.10 0.41 1.27
C GLY A 109 4.83 -1.07 0.99
N TYR A 110 5.88 -1.87 1.06
CA TYR A 110 5.82 -3.33 0.92
C TYR A 110 6.87 -4.00 1.82
N TRP A 111 6.90 -5.33 1.84
CA TRP A 111 7.90 -6.08 2.60
C TRP A 111 8.67 -7.02 1.69
N GLU A 112 9.97 -7.15 1.95
CA GLU A 112 10.86 -8.05 1.22
C GLU A 112 11.48 -9.07 2.15
N TYR A 113 11.66 -10.29 1.65
CA TYR A 113 12.42 -11.31 2.34
C TYR A 113 13.86 -11.34 1.83
N ALA A 114 14.76 -10.62 2.50
CA ALA A 114 16.15 -10.44 2.07
C ALA A 114 16.92 -11.75 1.76
N PRO A 115 16.75 -12.87 2.50
CA PRO A 115 17.44 -14.12 2.18
C PRO A 115 17.12 -14.72 0.81
N SER A 116 16.01 -14.29 0.18
CA SER A 116 15.64 -14.75 -1.16
C SER A 116 16.30 -13.98 -2.30
N ASP A 117 16.90 -12.81 -2.03
CA ASP A 117 17.73 -12.07 -2.99
C ASP A 117 19.15 -12.67 -3.06
N ARG A 118 19.21 -13.91 -3.54
CA ARG A 118 20.45 -14.67 -3.71
C ARG A 118 20.51 -15.27 -5.10
N ALA A 119 21.72 -15.37 -5.65
CA ALA A 119 21.92 -15.94 -6.98
C ALA A 119 21.22 -17.31 -7.14
N PRO A 120 20.46 -17.53 -8.22
CA PRO A 120 20.35 -16.66 -9.41
C PRO A 120 19.35 -15.49 -9.28
N MET A 121 18.51 -15.45 -8.24
CA MET A 121 17.48 -14.44 -8.04
C MET A 121 18.08 -13.04 -7.88
N ARG A 122 17.32 -12.05 -8.37
CA ARG A 122 17.67 -10.62 -8.34
C ARG A 122 16.62 -9.75 -7.67
N MET A 123 15.39 -10.25 -7.64
CA MET A 123 14.25 -9.63 -6.97
C MET A 123 13.85 -10.55 -5.82
N PRO A 124 13.76 -10.04 -4.58
CA PRO A 124 13.36 -10.84 -3.43
C PRO A 124 11.89 -11.25 -3.52
N THR A 125 11.52 -12.22 -2.69
CA THR A 125 10.12 -12.49 -2.39
C THR A 125 9.52 -11.28 -1.69
N THR A 126 8.41 -10.77 -2.24
CA THR A 126 7.77 -9.52 -1.80
C THR A 126 6.35 -9.77 -1.33
N VAL A 127 5.95 -9.15 -0.22
CA VAL A 127 4.54 -9.03 0.20
C VAL A 127 4.07 -7.62 -0.09
N VAL A 128 2.98 -7.47 -0.84
CA VAL A 128 2.37 -6.18 -1.16
C VAL A 128 0.90 -6.18 -0.78
N LEU A 129 0.41 -5.03 -0.33
CA LEU A 129 -1.02 -4.82 -0.17
C LEU A 129 -1.66 -4.47 -1.51
N THR A 130 -2.87 -4.97 -1.74
CA THR A 130 -3.58 -4.81 -3.01
C THR A 130 -5.08 -4.68 -2.78
N ASP A 131 -5.78 -4.05 -3.71
CA ASP A 131 -7.24 -4.01 -3.74
C ASP A 131 -7.84 -4.91 -4.82
N GLU A 132 -7.03 -5.74 -5.50
CA GLU A 132 -7.46 -6.62 -6.59
C GLU A 132 -8.33 -7.80 -6.11
N HIS A 133 -8.21 -8.17 -4.84
CA HIS A 133 -8.98 -9.23 -4.22
C HIS A 133 -9.18 -8.96 -2.72
N ARG A 134 -10.23 -9.55 -2.13
CA ARG A 134 -10.62 -9.36 -0.71
C ARG A 134 -9.69 -9.99 0.33
N GLY A 135 -8.59 -10.57 -0.13
CA GLY A 135 -7.51 -11.04 0.74
C GLY A 135 -6.54 -9.92 1.11
N TRP A 136 -6.50 -8.87 0.29
CA TRP A 136 -5.73 -7.64 0.46
C TRP A 136 -4.21 -7.80 0.39
N LEU A 137 -3.69 -9.02 0.21
CA LEU A 137 -2.26 -9.30 0.15
C LEU A 137 -1.92 -10.13 -1.07
N ASN A 138 -0.92 -9.69 -1.82
CA ASN A 138 -0.25 -10.51 -2.80
C ASN A 138 1.15 -10.86 -2.28
N VAL A 139 1.57 -12.10 -2.49
CA VAL A 139 2.97 -12.51 -2.32
C VAL A 139 3.55 -12.82 -3.69
N VAL A 140 4.61 -12.11 -4.04
CA VAL A 140 5.34 -12.29 -5.30
C VAL A 140 6.60 -13.10 -4.99
N PRO A 141 6.76 -14.31 -5.52
CA PRO A 141 7.99 -15.08 -5.35
C PRO A 141 9.23 -14.35 -5.84
N ALA A 142 10.38 -14.67 -5.22
CA ALA A 142 11.68 -14.24 -5.70
C ALA A 142 11.89 -14.66 -7.16
N HIS A 143 12.46 -13.76 -7.95
CA HIS A 143 12.61 -13.96 -9.38
C HIS A 143 13.84 -13.24 -9.94
N CYS A 144 14.18 -13.53 -11.19
CA CYS A 144 15.30 -12.91 -11.88
C CYS A 144 14.80 -11.79 -12.79
N ASP A 145 14.18 -12.15 -13.92
CA ASP A 145 13.81 -11.19 -14.97
C ASP A 145 12.31 -11.23 -15.31
N THR A 146 11.63 -12.36 -15.10
CA THR A 146 10.18 -12.49 -15.33
C THR A 146 9.45 -12.49 -13.99
N GLU A 147 8.59 -11.50 -13.80
CA GLU A 147 7.76 -11.43 -12.60
C GLU A 147 6.77 -12.61 -12.58
N PRO A 148 6.75 -13.41 -11.49
CA PRO A 148 5.84 -14.53 -11.36
C PRO A 148 4.41 -14.04 -11.11
N VAL A 149 3.44 -14.93 -11.29
CA VAL A 149 2.04 -14.65 -10.93
C VAL A 149 1.97 -14.44 -9.41
N PRO A 150 1.45 -13.29 -8.93
CA PRO A 150 1.27 -13.06 -7.50
C PRO A 150 0.33 -14.09 -6.88
N VAL A 151 0.70 -14.58 -5.69
CA VAL A 151 -0.11 -15.52 -4.91
C VAL A 151 -1.02 -14.72 -3.98
N PRO A 152 -2.34 -14.77 -4.16
CA PRO A 152 -3.27 -14.04 -3.31
C PRO A 152 -3.34 -14.69 -1.93
N ILE A 153 -3.11 -13.89 -0.90
CA ILE A 153 -3.15 -14.28 0.51
C ILE A 153 -4.29 -13.57 1.21
N LYS A 154 -4.97 -14.29 2.12
CA LYS A 154 -6.07 -13.74 2.92
C LYS A 154 -5.55 -13.21 4.25
N GLN A 155 -5.34 -11.88 4.31
CA GLN A 155 -4.98 -11.13 5.53
C GLN A 155 -3.73 -11.70 6.24
N ALA A 156 -3.40 -11.16 7.42
CA ALA A 156 -2.23 -11.58 8.19
C ALA A 156 -2.29 -13.05 8.62
N THR A 157 -3.46 -13.60 8.96
CA THR A 157 -3.58 -15.02 9.37
C THR A 157 -3.24 -15.99 8.24
N GLY A 158 -3.69 -15.69 7.02
CA GLY A 158 -3.33 -16.49 5.84
C GLY A 158 -1.84 -16.39 5.54
N LEU A 159 -1.27 -15.19 5.70
CA LEU A 159 0.17 -14.97 5.53
C LEU A 159 0.96 -15.82 6.53
N VAL A 160 0.65 -15.72 7.82
CA VAL A 160 1.34 -16.48 8.88
C VAL A 160 1.32 -17.98 8.61
N SER A 161 0.21 -18.50 8.10
CA SER A 161 0.06 -19.91 7.78
C SER A 161 0.94 -20.35 6.59
N MET A 162 1.17 -19.44 5.64
CA MET A 162 1.94 -19.69 4.41
C MET A 162 3.43 -19.39 4.57
N LEU A 163 3.84 -18.61 5.57
CA LEU A 163 5.23 -18.17 5.76
C LEU A 163 6.28 -19.29 5.72
N PRO A 164 6.08 -20.47 6.35
CA PRO A 164 7.05 -21.56 6.27
C PRO A 164 7.33 -22.03 4.82
N GLN A 165 6.35 -21.90 3.93
CA GLN A 165 6.51 -22.22 2.52
C GLN A 165 7.08 -21.04 1.72
N ILE A 166 6.65 -19.82 2.02
CA ILE A 166 7.11 -18.59 1.34
C ILE A 166 8.61 -18.37 1.55
N GLU A 167 9.11 -18.62 2.76
CA GLU A 167 10.50 -18.38 3.13
C GLU A 167 11.50 -19.38 2.53
N VAL A 168 11.00 -20.44 1.86
CA VAL A 168 11.83 -21.45 1.18
C VAL A 168 11.73 -21.42 -0.34
N TRP A 169 11.03 -20.44 -0.91
CA TRP A 169 10.98 -20.22 -2.36
C TRP A 169 12.35 -19.86 -2.96
#